data_AF-A0A0A1SVX5-F1
#
_entry.id   AF-A0A0A1SVX5-F1
#
_cell.length_a   1.000
_cell.length_b   1.000
_cell.length_c   1.000
_cell.angle_alpha   90.00
_cell.angle_beta   90.00
_cell.angle_gamma   90.00
#
_symmetry.space_group_name_H-M   'P 1'
#
loop_
_entity.id
_entity.type
_entity.pdbx_description
1 polymer ?
#
loop_
_entity_poly.entity_id
_entity_poly.type
_entity_poly.pdbx_seq_one_letter_code
_entity_poly.pdbx_strand_id
1 'polypeptide(L)'
;MSPSQTWDNLPQELLMDLAQLTKANSIEGNKKDNITVIYTPWSNLKKDGSMDVGQVSFKNQKLVKRIHVPQRENPIVNRLNKTKVERKPDLKQEKDDHDREIRKKDQAAAQQKRKEEARQAQEWKEMKWQKEHAYDDMFTEENMAEQSNQNRSADWEDDFM
;
A
#
# COMPACT_ATOMS: atom_id res chain seq x y z
N MET A 1 6.09 -14.63 3.72
CA MET A 1 6.78 -15.69 2.96
C MET A 1 8.20 -15.23 2.76
N SER A 2 9.19 -16.07 3.09
CA SER A 2 10.56 -15.78 2.65
C SER A 2 10.56 -15.66 1.13
N PRO A 3 11.30 -14.70 0.55
CA PRO A 3 11.26 -14.42 -0.89
C PRO A 3 11.68 -15.61 -1.78
N SER A 4 12.20 -16.71 -1.21
CA SER A 4 12.60 -17.92 -1.95
C SER A 4 11.53 -19.02 -2.04
N GLN A 5 10.40 -18.92 -1.33
CA GLN A 5 9.32 -19.92 -1.42
C GLN A 5 8.21 -19.44 -2.36
N THR A 6 8.43 -19.64 -3.65
CA THR A 6 7.39 -19.50 -4.67
C THR A 6 6.35 -20.60 -4.52
N TRP A 7 5.07 -20.29 -4.75
CA TRP A 7 3.94 -21.23 -4.71
C TRP A 7 4.17 -22.54 -5.48
N ASP A 8 4.95 -22.47 -6.56
CA ASP A 8 5.22 -23.62 -7.40
C ASP A 8 6.29 -24.57 -6.87
N ASN A 9 7.09 -24.14 -5.90
CA ASN A 9 8.21 -24.92 -5.37
C ASN A 9 8.08 -25.14 -3.86
N LEU A 10 6.99 -25.80 -3.47
CA LEU A 10 6.77 -26.25 -2.09
C LEU A 10 7.31 -27.67 -1.92
N PRO A 11 8.09 -27.96 -0.86
CA PRO A 11 8.55 -29.31 -0.56
C PRO A 11 7.37 -30.29 -0.43
N GLN A 12 7.49 -31.45 -1.07
CA GLN A 12 6.43 -32.45 -1.07
C GLN A 12 6.14 -32.99 0.34
N GLU A 13 7.16 -33.13 1.19
CA GLU A 13 7.00 -33.55 2.58
C GLU A 13 6.12 -32.59 3.38
N LEU A 14 6.32 -31.28 3.20
CA LEU A 14 5.50 -30.24 3.83
C LEU A 14 4.04 -30.32 3.37
N LEU A 15 3.83 -30.54 2.07
CA LEU A 15 2.49 -30.71 1.50
C LEU A 15 1.80 -31.96 2.06
N MET A 16 2.53 -33.05 2.25
CA MET A 16 1.98 -34.27 2.87
C MET A 16 1.63 -34.05 4.34
N ASP A 17 2.48 -33.38 5.12
CA ASP A 17 2.20 -33.01 6.51
C ASP A 17 0.91 -32.19 6.64
N LEU A 18 0.73 -31.18 5.77
CA LEU A 18 -0.46 -30.34 5.73
C LEU A 18 -1.71 -31.13 5.31
N ALA A 19 -1.57 -32.05 4.35
CA ALA A 19 -2.67 -32.89 3.89
C ALA A 19 -3.11 -33.86 4.99
N GLN A 20 -2.17 -34.45 5.74
CA GLN A 20 -2.46 -35.32 6.90
C GLN A 20 -3.17 -34.55 8.01
N LEU A 21 -2.72 -33.34 8.32
CA LEU A 21 -3.38 -32.48 9.31
C LEU A 21 -4.81 -32.10 8.87
N THR A 22 -5.00 -31.79 7.59
CA THR A 22 -6.31 -31.44 7.03
C THR A 22 -7.27 -32.64 7.07
N LYS A 23 -6.79 -33.84 6.73
CA LYS A 23 -7.55 -35.08 6.83
C LYS A 23 -7.98 -35.35 8.28
N ALA A 24 -7.06 -35.20 9.24
CA ALA A 24 -7.34 -35.44 10.66
C ALA A 24 -8.41 -34.48 11.24
N ASN A 25 -8.46 -33.24 10.75
CA ASN A 25 -9.43 -32.22 11.21
C ASN A 25 -10.74 -32.20 10.40
N SER A 26 -10.87 -33.05 9.37
CA SER A 26 -12.09 -33.14 8.57
C SER A 26 -13.12 -34.07 9.23
N ILE A 27 -14.37 -33.61 9.37
CA ILE A 27 -15.46 -34.41 9.97
C ILE A 27 -15.68 -35.72 9.21
N GLU A 28 -15.75 -35.63 7.89
CA GLU A 28 -15.96 -36.79 7.01
C GLU A 28 -14.63 -37.41 6.56
N GLY A 29 -13.63 -36.58 6.26
CA GLY A 29 -12.36 -37.05 5.72
C GLY A 29 -11.48 -37.82 6.71
N ASN A 30 -11.69 -37.66 8.01
CA ASN A 30 -10.91 -38.40 9.01
C ASN A 30 -11.22 -39.91 8.99
N LYS A 31 -12.42 -40.32 8.54
CA LYS A 31 -12.88 -41.71 8.55
C LYS A 31 -12.75 -42.43 7.21
N LYS A 32 -12.51 -41.70 6.12
CA LYS A 32 -12.42 -42.28 4.77
C LYS A 32 -10.96 -42.47 4.37
N ASP A 33 -10.66 -43.57 3.70
CA ASP A 33 -9.38 -43.78 3.04
C ASP A 33 -9.37 -43.20 1.63
N ASN A 34 -8.18 -43.06 1.03
CA ASN A 34 -7.98 -42.64 -0.35
C ASN A 34 -8.62 -41.28 -0.68
N ILE A 35 -8.26 -40.24 0.09
CA ILE A 35 -8.81 -38.90 -0.07
C ILE A 35 -7.89 -38.05 -0.93
N THR A 36 -8.49 -37.20 -1.76
CA THR A 36 -7.76 -36.13 -2.45
C THR A 36 -7.92 -34.82 -1.71
N VAL A 37 -6.83 -34.29 -1.19
CA VAL A 37 -6.78 -32.95 -0.59
C VAL A 37 -6.41 -31.95 -1.67
N ILE A 38 -7.15 -30.84 -1.71
CA ILE A 38 -6.92 -29.75 -2.66
C ILE A 38 -6.07 -28.68 -1.98
N TYR A 39 -5.01 -28.23 -2.66
CA TYR A 39 -4.23 -27.08 -2.23
C TYR A 39 -4.19 -26.01 -3.33
N THR A 40 -4.53 -24.77 -2.95
CA THR A 40 -4.64 -23.60 -3.83
C THR A 40 -4.19 -22.35 -3.08
N PRO A 41 -3.63 -21.33 -3.74
CA PRO A 41 -3.31 -20.07 -3.06
C PRO A 41 -4.59 -19.32 -2.69
N TRP A 42 -4.54 -18.52 -1.63
CA TRP A 42 -5.69 -17.76 -1.13
C TRP A 42 -6.26 -16.78 -2.16
N SER A 43 -5.41 -16.21 -3.00
CA SER A 43 -5.79 -15.27 -4.07
C SER A 43 -6.74 -15.89 -5.11
N ASN A 44 -6.71 -17.22 -5.26
CA ASN A 44 -7.54 -17.98 -6.17
C ASN A 44 -8.92 -18.35 -5.61
N LEU A 45 -9.17 -18.10 -4.31
CA LEU A 45 -10.48 -18.35 -3.72
C LEU A 45 -11.49 -17.32 -4.23
N LYS A 46 -12.67 -17.82 -4.61
CA LYS A 46 -13.84 -17.03 -4.99
C LYS A 46 -14.93 -17.24 -3.95
N LYS A 47 -15.39 -16.15 -3.37
CA LYS A 47 -16.57 -16.10 -2.51
C LYS A 47 -17.57 -15.15 -3.14
N ASP A 48 -18.81 -15.58 -3.25
CA ASP A 48 -19.94 -14.73 -3.65
C ASP A 48 -20.85 -14.49 -2.43
N GLY A 49 -21.55 -13.35 -2.41
CA GLY A 49 -22.47 -12.98 -1.32
C GLY A 49 -23.68 -13.91 -1.20
N SER A 50 -23.96 -14.68 -2.25
CA SER A 50 -24.98 -15.73 -2.32
C SER A 50 -24.54 -17.07 -1.72
N MET A 51 -23.26 -17.26 -1.39
CA MET A 51 -22.72 -18.55 -0.94
C MET A 51 -22.79 -18.71 0.58
N ASP A 52 -23.23 -19.89 1.03
CA ASP A 52 -23.34 -20.25 2.45
C ASP A 52 -22.01 -20.16 3.20
N VAL A 53 -22.08 -19.99 4.52
CA VAL A 53 -20.89 -19.90 5.38
C VAL A 53 -20.05 -21.18 5.22
N GLY A 54 -18.77 -21.01 4.91
CA GLY A 54 -17.83 -22.11 4.63
C GLY A 54 -17.80 -22.57 3.16
N GLN A 55 -18.77 -22.19 2.33
CA GLN A 55 -18.73 -22.49 0.90
C GLN A 55 -17.82 -21.50 0.17
N VAL A 56 -16.89 -22.05 -0.62
CA VAL A 56 -15.95 -21.31 -1.48
C VAL A 56 -15.84 -22.01 -2.83
N SER A 57 -15.56 -21.24 -3.87
CA SER A 57 -15.25 -21.74 -5.22
C SER A 57 -13.85 -21.27 -5.65
N PHE A 58 -13.39 -21.67 -6.83
CA PHE A 58 -12.08 -21.30 -7.37
C PHE A 58 -12.25 -20.38 -8.58
N LYS A 59 -11.39 -19.36 -8.71
CA LYS A 59 -11.35 -18.49 -9.90
C LYS A 59 -10.75 -19.24 -11.09
N ASN A 60 -9.57 -19.82 -10.89
CA ASN A 60 -8.79 -20.53 -11.90
C ASN A 60 -8.50 -21.97 -11.46
N GLN A 61 -8.98 -22.95 -12.23
CA GLN A 61 -8.73 -24.36 -11.94
C GLN A 61 -7.27 -24.79 -12.15
N LYS A 62 -6.51 -24.07 -12.99
CA LYS A 62 -5.09 -24.37 -13.24
C LYS A 62 -4.18 -24.17 -12.02
N LEU A 63 -4.59 -23.30 -11.09
CA LEU A 63 -3.87 -23.04 -9.84
C LEU A 63 -4.23 -24.03 -8.73
N VAL A 64 -5.16 -24.94 -9.00
CA VAL A 64 -5.63 -25.96 -8.07
C VAL A 64 -4.77 -27.20 -8.24
N LYS A 65 -4.01 -27.53 -7.21
CA LYS A 65 -3.20 -28.75 -7.18
C LYS A 65 -3.84 -29.76 -6.23
N ARG A 66 -3.64 -31.04 -6.51
CA ARG A 66 -4.30 -32.16 -5.82
C ARG A 66 -3.26 -33.09 -5.22
N ILE A 67 -3.45 -33.48 -3.96
CA ILE A 67 -2.59 -34.41 -3.23
C ILE A 67 -3.42 -35.62 -2.87
N HIS A 68 -2.95 -36.80 -3.23
CA HIS A 68 -3.57 -38.05 -2.84
C HIS A 68 -3.02 -38.51 -1.49
N VAL A 69 -3.90 -38.74 -0.52
CA VAL A 69 -3.57 -39.26 0.81
C VAL A 69 -4.27 -40.60 1.00
N PRO A 70 -3.53 -41.73 0.93
CA PRO A 70 -4.12 -43.06 1.01
C PRO A 70 -4.69 -43.34 2.40
N GLN A 71 -3.90 -43.12 3.45
CA GLN A 71 -4.28 -43.39 4.84
C GLN A 71 -3.80 -42.29 5.79
N ARG A 72 -4.38 -42.24 6.99
CA ARG A 72 -3.99 -41.28 8.01
C ARG A 72 -2.74 -41.76 8.74
N GLU A 73 -1.75 -40.88 8.87
CA GLU A 73 -0.54 -41.15 9.65
C GLU A 73 -0.57 -40.41 10.99
N ASN A 74 -0.96 -41.13 12.05
CA ASN A 74 -1.01 -40.60 13.42
C ASN A 74 0.33 -40.00 13.94
N PRO A 75 1.52 -40.54 13.62
CA PRO A 75 2.79 -39.96 14.07
C PRO A 75 3.02 -38.52 13.58
N ILE A 76 2.67 -38.23 12.33
CA ILE A 76 2.81 -36.91 11.72
C ILE A 76 1.90 -35.90 12.44
N VAL A 77 0.62 -36.27 12.63
CA VAL A 77 -0.35 -35.40 13.30
C VAL A 77 0.06 -35.12 14.75
N ASN A 78 0.54 -36.14 15.46
CA ASN A 78 1.01 -35.99 16.84
C ASN A 78 2.26 -35.10 16.93
N ARG A 79 3.20 -35.22 15.99
CA ARG A 79 4.37 -34.34 15.89
C ARG A 79 3.95 -32.88 15.71
N LEU A 80 3.02 -32.62 14.77
CA LEU A 80 2.55 -31.26 14.49
C LEU A 80 1.80 -30.65 15.68
N ASN A 81 0.91 -31.43 16.33
CA ASN A 81 0.16 -30.96 17.48
C ASN A 81 1.06 -30.62 18.68
N LYS A 82 2.20 -31.30 18.87
CA LYS A 82 3.17 -30.95 19.91
C LYS A 82 3.81 -29.58 19.71
N THR A 83 3.94 -29.13 18.45
CA THR A 83 4.49 -27.82 18.11
C THR A 83 3.45 -26.70 18.14
N LYS A 84 2.17 -27.03 18.33
CA LYS A 84 1.08 -26.06 18.33
C LYS A 84 1.16 -25.18 19.58
N VAL A 85 1.55 -23.92 19.38
CA VAL A 85 1.47 -22.89 20.42
C VAL A 85 0.20 -22.09 20.20
N GLU A 86 -0.81 -22.32 21.03
CA GLU A 86 -2.04 -21.52 21.00
C GLU A 86 -1.78 -20.18 21.70
N ARG A 87 -1.49 -19.16 20.91
CA ARG A 87 -1.64 -17.78 21.37
C ARG A 87 -3.10 -17.39 21.13
N LYS A 88 -3.70 -16.70 22.10
CA LYS A 88 -5.00 -16.03 21.93
C LYS A 88 -4.78 -14.52 21.96
N PRO A 89 -4.23 -13.92 20.87
CA PRO A 89 -4.19 -12.47 20.76
C PRO A 89 -5.63 -11.93 20.70
N ASP A 90 -5.85 -10.77 21.30
CA ASP A 90 -7.10 -10.04 21.11
C ASP A 90 -7.10 -9.43 19.70
N LEU A 91 -7.81 -10.09 18.78
CA LEU A 91 -7.89 -9.70 17.36
C LEU A 91 -8.49 -8.31 17.17
N LYS A 92 -9.32 -7.85 18.11
CA LYS A 92 -9.92 -6.50 18.04
C LYS A 92 -8.86 -5.44 18.28
N GLN A 93 -8.03 -5.63 19.30
CA GLN A 93 -6.96 -4.70 19.65
C GLN A 93 -5.91 -4.60 18.53
N GLU A 94 -5.49 -5.73 17.96
CA GLU A 94 -4.51 -5.76 16.86
C GLU A 94 -5.03 -5.05 15.60
N LYS A 95 -6.32 -5.22 15.29
CA LYS A 95 -6.98 -4.50 14.20
C LYS A 95 -7.04 -3.00 14.47
N ASP A 96 -7.45 -2.60 15.67
CA ASP A 96 -7.56 -1.19 16.04
C ASP A 96 -6.20 -0.49 16.00
N ASP A 97 -5.13 -1.18 16.40
CA ASP A 97 -3.76 -0.68 16.35
C ASP A 97 -3.28 -0.55 14.89
N HIS A 98 -3.55 -1.55 14.04
CA HIS A 98 -3.24 -1.48 12.62
C HIS A 98 -3.97 -0.32 11.91
N ASP A 99 -5.26 -0.18 12.16
CA ASP A 99 -6.08 0.91 11.60
C ASP A 99 -5.63 2.28 12.12
N ARG A 100 -5.08 2.35 13.35
CA ARG A 100 -4.49 3.58 13.91
C ARG A 100 -3.17 3.93 13.23
N GLU A 101 -2.32 2.94 12.95
CA GLU A 101 -1.07 3.15 12.23
C GLU A 101 -1.32 3.64 10.79
N ILE A 102 -2.28 3.05 10.09
CA ILE A 102 -2.68 3.49 8.73
C ILE A 102 -3.15 4.95 8.80
N ARG A 103 -4.09 5.27 9.69
CA ARG A 103 -4.58 6.65 9.86
C ARG A 103 -3.46 7.64 10.17
N LYS A 104 -2.48 7.26 10.99
CA LYS A 104 -1.34 8.11 11.31
C LYS A 104 -0.44 8.35 10.08
N LYS A 105 -0.21 7.32 9.25
CA LYS A 105 0.54 7.45 8.00
C LYS A 105 -0.18 8.35 7.00
N ASP A 106 -1.49 8.18 6.85
CA ASP A 106 -2.31 9.01 5.95
C ASP A 106 -2.34 10.48 6.41
N GLN A 107 -2.49 10.72 7.71
CA GLN A 107 -2.41 12.07 8.28
C GLN A 107 -1.04 12.71 8.08
N ALA A 108 0.04 11.95 8.29
CA ALA A 108 1.40 12.44 8.07
C ALA A 108 1.63 12.79 6.59
N ALA A 109 1.17 11.95 5.66
CA ALA A 109 1.26 12.21 4.22
C ALA A 109 0.44 13.46 3.81
N ALA A 110 -0.78 13.61 4.34
CA ALA A 110 -1.62 14.78 4.09
C ALA A 110 -0.99 16.07 4.66
N GLN A 111 -0.40 16.02 5.85
CA GLN A 111 0.32 17.15 6.43
C GLN A 111 1.58 17.52 5.63
N GLN A 112 2.32 16.53 5.13
CA GLN A 112 3.48 16.78 4.26
C GLN A 112 3.06 17.49 2.96
N LYS A 113 2.02 16.99 2.28
CA LYS A 113 1.46 17.64 1.08
C LYS A 113 1.01 19.08 1.37
N ARG A 114 0.26 19.29 2.46
CA ARG A 114 -0.19 20.63 2.85
C ARG A 114 0.96 21.59 3.16
N LYS A 115 2.05 21.11 3.76
CA LYS A 115 3.26 21.92 3.99
C LYS A 115 3.97 22.28 2.69
N GLU A 116 4.06 21.33 1.76
CA GLU A 116 4.69 21.55 0.45
C GLU A 116 3.88 22.53 -0.41
N GLU A 117 2.56 22.37 -0.48
CA GLU A 117 1.64 23.30 -1.14
C GLU A 117 1.71 24.70 -0.52
N ALA A 118 1.79 24.81 0.81
CA ALA A 118 1.93 26.09 1.49
C ALA A 118 3.27 26.78 1.16
N ARG A 119 4.38 26.02 1.07
CA ARG A 119 5.67 26.56 0.66
C ARG A 119 5.63 27.07 -0.78
N GLN A 120 5.08 26.29 -1.70
CA GLN A 120 4.90 26.70 -3.10
C GLN A 120 4.00 27.95 -3.20
N ALA A 121 2.92 28.03 -2.43
CA ALA A 121 2.05 29.20 -2.42
C ALA A 121 2.74 30.46 -1.88
N GLN A 122 3.65 30.33 -0.89
CA GLN A 122 4.47 31.44 -0.41
C GLN A 122 5.46 31.91 -1.49
N GLU A 123 6.18 30.98 -2.13
CA GLU A 123 7.10 31.29 -3.24
C GLU A 123 6.36 31.98 -4.41
N TRP A 124 5.15 31.53 -4.75
CA TRP A 124 4.33 32.17 -5.78
C TRP A 124 3.85 33.56 -5.39
N LYS A 125 3.46 33.76 -4.12
CA LYS A 125 3.09 35.08 -3.61
C LYS A 125 4.27 36.04 -3.61
N GLU A 126 5.44 35.59 -3.19
CA GLU A 126 6.66 36.40 -3.19
C GLU A 126 7.10 36.77 -4.61
N MET A 127 7.11 35.81 -5.54
CA MET A 127 7.38 36.11 -6.95
C MET A 127 6.36 37.09 -7.55
N LYS A 128 5.08 36.97 -7.19
CA LYS A 128 4.04 37.89 -7.65
C LYS A 128 4.23 39.28 -7.05
N TRP A 129 4.52 39.37 -5.76
CA TRP A 129 4.83 40.61 -5.05
C TRP A 129 6.06 41.30 -5.64
N GLN A 130 7.15 40.55 -5.89
CA GLN A 130 8.34 41.09 -6.55
C GLN A 130 8.04 41.61 -7.96
N LYS A 131 7.22 40.89 -8.75
CA LYS A 131 6.81 41.37 -10.09
C LYS A 131 5.91 42.60 -10.04
N GLU A 132 5.00 42.69 -9.08
CA GLU A 132 4.09 43.83 -8.92
C GLU A 132 4.84 45.07 -8.40
N HIS A 133 5.72 44.92 -7.39
CA HIS A 133 6.51 46.03 -6.86
C HIS A 133 7.75 46.38 -7.68
N ALA A 134 8.16 45.54 -8.64
CA ALA A 134 9.20 45.92 -9.61
C ALA A 134 8.78 47.11 -10.50
N TYR A 135 7.48 47.37 -10.66
CA TYR A 135 6.99 48.54 -11.38
C TYR A 135 6.72 49.73 -10.46
N ASP A 136 6.54 49.51 -9.16
CA ASP A 136 6.21 50.55 -8.18
C ASP A 136 7.38 51.53 -8.00
N ASP A 137 8.62 51.02 -8.00
CA ASP A 137 9.84 51.85 -7.94
C ASP A 137 10.16 52.54 -9.30
N MET A 138 9.56 52.05 -10.39
CA MET A 138 9.71 52.61 -11.74
C MET A 138 8.74 53.77 -12.03
N PHE A 139 7.61 53.84 -11.31
CA PHE A 139 6.55 54.85 -11.48
C PHE A 139 6.49 55.88 -10.34
N THR A 140 7.60 56.12 -9.64
CA THR A 140 7.72 57.23 -8.70
C THR A 140 7.77 58.57 -9.46
N GLU A 141 7.13 59.61 -8.91
CA GLU A 141 7.08 60.95 -9.52
C GLU A 141 8.48 61.52 -9.82
N GLU A 142 9.47 61.15 -9.00
CA GLU A 142 10.88 61.51 -9.15
C GLU A 142 11.52 60.85 -10.39
N ASN A 143 11.41 59.52 -10.56
CA ASN A 143 11.92 58.81 -11.74
C ASN A 143 11.18 59.21 -13.03
N MET A 144 9.87 59.45 -12.97
CA MET A 144 9.09 59.93 -14.12
C MET A 144 9.47 61.37 -14.51
N ALA A 145 9.84 62.23 -13.54
CA ALA A 145 10.33 63.57 -13.81
C ALA A 145 11.73 63.57 -14.45
N GLU A 146 12.61 62.65 -14.04
CA GLU A 146 13.96 62.50 -14.63
C GLU A 146 13.93 61.94 -16.07
N GLN A 147 12.96 61.09 -16.41
CA GLN A 147 12.82 60.52 -17.77
C GLN A 147 11.94 61.37 -18.71
N SER A 148 11.30 62.43 -18.20
CA SER A 148 10.42 63.30 -19.00
C SER A 148 11.22 64.38 -19.75
N ASN A 149 11.11 64.37 -21.07
CA ASN A 149 11.70 65.41 -21.94
C ASN A 149 11.02 66.80 -21.80
N GLN A 150 9.98 66.94 -20.98
CA GLN A 150 9.26 68.23 -20.83
C GLN A 150 10.01 69.27 -19.98
N ASN A 151 10.87 68.84 -19.06
CA ASN A 151 11.65 69.73 -18.19
C ASN A 151 13.16 69.71 -18.54
N ARG A 152 13.51 69.31 -19.77
CA ARG A 152 14.89 69.30 -20.23
C ARG A 152 15.33 70.72 -20.55
N SER A 153 16.46 71.17 -19.99
CA SER A 153 17.04 72.47 -20.33
C SER A 153 17.41 72.53 -21.83
N ALA A 154 17.40 73.72 -22.42
CA ALA A 154 17.68 73.96 -23.84
C ALA A 154 19.13 73.62 -24.28
N ASP A 155 19.94 73.05 -23.38
CA ASP A 155 21.36 72.71 -23.55
C ASP A 155 21.59 71.23 -23.91
N TRP A 156 20.54 70.52 -24.30
CA TRP A 156 20.59 69.06 -24.54
C TRP A 156 21.37 68.66 -25.80
N GLU A 157 21.77 69.62 -26.66
CA GLU A 157 22.58 69.38 -27.86
C GLU A 157 24.09 69.33 -27.59
N ASP A 158 24.60 69.83 -26.46
CA ASP A 158 26.04 69.89 -26.17
C ASP A 158 26.64 68.57 -25.63
N ASP A 159 25.80 67.60 -25.26
CA ASP A 159 26.21 66.33 -24.63
C ASP A 159 26.30 65.15 -25.64
N PHE A 160 26.19 65.44 -26.95
CA PHE A 160 26.32 64.47 -28.07
C PHE A 160 27.43 64.83 -29.07
N MET A 161 28.46 65.55 -28.64
CA MET A 161 29.73 65.73 -29.37
C MET A 161 30.90 65.06 -28.64
#